data_AF-A0A1B1ALT1-F1
#
_entry.id   AF-A0A1B1ALT1-F1
#
_cell.length_a   1.000
_cell.length_b   1.000
_cell.length_c   1.000
_cell.angle_alpha   90.00
_cell.angle_beta   90.00
_cell.angle_gamma   90.00
#
_symmetry.space_group_name_H-M   'P 1'
#
loop_
_entity.id
_entity.type
_entity.pdbx_description
1 polymer ?
#
loop_
_entity_poly.entity_id
_entity_poly.type
_entity_poly.pdbx_seq_one_letter_code
_entity_poly.pdbx_strand_id
1 'polypeptide(L)'
;MYGGADMFFAESLGPAITSRTGAALFEHVRLKLGARSSASTDELRAIVTEFIRGRRLILTPDAAIQYLAMNGRLAQQDARTFRLAA
;
A
#
# COMPACT_ATOMS: atom_id res chain seq x y z
N MET A 1 -22.21 -1.16 -21.93
CA MET A 1 -21.25 -0.69 -20.92
C MET A 1 -21.13 -1.78 -19.87
N TYR A 2 -20.16 -2.69 -20.04
CA TYR A 2 -19.96 -3.81 -19.11
C TYR A 2 -18.93 -3.40 -18.07
N GLY A 3 -19.40 -3.07 -16.87
CA GLY A 3 -18.56 -3.00 -15.68
C GLY A 3 -18.20 -4.43 -15.26
N GLY A 4 -17.05 -4.91 -15.72
CA GLY A 4 -16.58 -6.28 -15.48
C GLY A 4 -15.06 -6.31 -15.41
N ALA A 5 -14.49 -5.78 -14.32
CA ALA A 5 -13.06 -5.90 -14.01
C ALA A 5 -12.75 -5.80 -12.50
N ASP A 6 -13.74 -6.00 -11.62
CA ASP A 6 -13.57 -5.85 -10.16
C ASP A 6 -13.69 -7.19 -9.41
N MET A 7 -13.21 -8.27 -10.04
CA MET A 7 -13.14 -9.59 -9.41
C MET A 7 -11.76 -10.18 -9.62
N PHE A 8 -10.73 -9.51 -9.09
CA PHE A 8 -9.40 -10.10 -8.96
C PHE A 8 -9.15 -10.30 -7.46
N PHE A 9 -9.23 -11.58 -7.04
CA PHE A 9 -8.72 -12.15 -5.79
C PHE A 9 -9.57 -11.99 -4.51
N ALA A 10 -10.69 -12.71 -4.48
CA ALA A 10 -11.49 -12.94 -3.28
C ALA A 10 -11.08 -14.19 -2.45
N GLU A 11 -10.03 -14.93 -2.80
CA GLU A 11 -9.77 -16.26 -2.20
C GLU A 11 -8.44 -16.44 -1.42
N SER A 12 -7.64 -15.40 -1.18
CA SER A 12 -6.40 -15.58 -0.35
C SER A 12 -5.90 -14.38 0.43
N LEU A 13 -6.62 -13.26 0.48
CA LEU A 13 -6.11 -12.04 1.13
C LEU A 13 -7.10 -11.59 2.19
N GLY A 14 -6.58 -11.33 3.40
CA GLY A 14 -7.33 -10.62 4.45
C GLY A 14 -7.97 -9.33 3.93
N PRO A 15 -8.80 -8.66 4.75
CA PRO A 15 -9.89 -7.77 4.34
C PRO A 15 -9.56 -6.98 3.07
N ALA A 16 -10.41 -7.16 2.07
CA ALA A 16 -10.29 -6.52 0.75
C ALA A 16 -9.91 -5.04 0.89
N ILE A 17 -8.66 -4.70 0.54
CA ILE A 17 -8.22 -3.32 0.47
C ILE A 17 -9.02 -2.70 -0.68
N THR A 18 -10.04 -1.92 -0.33
CA THR A 18 -10.82 -1.19 -1.34
C THR A 18 -9.94 -0.14 -2.04
N SER A 19 -10.26 0.20 -3.28
CA SER A 19 -9.58 1.25 -4.04
C SER A 19 -9.50 2.59 -3.28
N ARG A 20 -10.52 2.91 -2.48
CA ARG A 20 -10.54 4.10 -1.60
C ARG A 20 -9.51 3.99 -0.46
N THR A 21 -9.41 2.83 0.19
CA THR A 21 -8.43 2.57 1.23
C THR A 21 -7.01 2.58 0.66
N GLY A 22 -6.82 1.99 -0.52
CA GLY A 22 -5.54 1.98 -1.25
C GLY A 22 -5.07 3.39 -1.62
N ALA A 23 -5.97 4.24 -2.11
CA ALA A 23 -5.65 5.64 -2.39
C ALA A 23 -5.24 6.41 -1.14
N ALA A 24 -5.99 6.24 -0.04
CA ALA A 24 -5.67 6.88 1.23
C ALA A 24 -4.36 6.38 1.85
N LEU A 25 -4.04 5.10 1.68
CA LEU A 25 -2.78 4.53 2.11
C LEU A 25 -1.60 5.13 1.35
N PHE A 26 -1.70 5.22 0.01
CA PHE A 26 -0.65 5.84 -0.81
C PHE A 26 -0.42 7.30 -0.44
N GLU A 27 -1.49 8.08 -0.27
CA GLU A 27 -1.39 9.47 0.17
C GLU A 27 -0.76 9.58 1.56
N HIS A 28 -1.12 8.68 2.49
CA HIS A 28 -0.48 8.64 3.81
C HIS A 28 1.02 8.36 3.72
N VAL A 29 1.42 7.40 2.87
CA VAL A 29 2.82 7.07 2.63
C VAL A 29 3.56 8.26 2.00
N ARG A 30 2.99 8.92 0.99
CA ARG A 30 3.56 10.12 0.37
C ARG A 30 3.73 11.26 1.38
N LEU A 31 2.70 11.54 2.20
CA LEU A 31 2.77 12.59 3.21
C LEU A 31 3.85 12.32 4.27
N LYS A 32 4.01 11.06 4.70
CA LYS A 32 5.03 10.66 5.68
C LYS A 32 6.45 10.69 5.11
N LEU A 33 6.61 10.39 3.82
CA LEU A 33 7.90 10.50 3.14
C LEU A 33 8.24 11.95 2.77
N GLY A 34 7.23 12.80 2.59
CA GLY A 34 7.39 14.22 2.33
C GLY A 34 8.08 14.46 0.99
N ALA A 35 9.25 15.10 1.01
CA ALA A 35 10.08 15.30 -0.17
C ALA A 35 10.84 14.03 -0.61
N ARG A 36 10.88 12.99 0.22
CA ARG A 36 11.58 11.74 -0.10
C ARG A 36 10.72 10.91 -1.04
N SER A 37 11.33 10.46 -2.15
CA SER A 37 10.68 9.54 -3.09
C SER A 37 10.98 8.08 -2.77
N SER A 38 11.76 7.79 -1.73
CA SER A 38 12.15 6.44 -1.32
C SER A 38 12.04 6.26 0.19
N ALA A 39 11.76 5.02 0.59
CA ALA A 39 11.61 4.56 1.96
C ALA A 39 12.30 3.22 2.13
N SER A 40 12.92 3.00 3.29
CA SER A 40 13.40 1.67 3.66
C SER A 40 12.21 0.72 3.89
N THR A 41 12.40 -0.60 3.74
CA THR A 41 11.34 -1.60 4.05
C THR A 41 10.79 -1.43 5.46
N ASP A 42 11.66 -1.14 6.43
CA ASP A 42 11.29 -0.92 7.82
C ASP A 42 10.48 0.37 8.00
N GLU A 43 10.93 1.48 7.40
CA GLU A 43 10.20 2.75 7.39
C GLU A 43 8.82 2.61 6.76
N LEU A 44 8.75 1.93 5.61
CA LEU A 44 7.50 1.69 4.90
C LEU A 44 6.55 0.82 5.75
N ARG A 45 7.06 -0.23 6.39
CA ARG A 45 6.30 -1.07 7.32
C ARG A 45 5.78 -0.26 8.50
N ALA A 46 6.59 0.64 9.07
CA ALA A 46 6.19 1.51 10.17
C ALA A 46 5.05 2.45 9.74
N ILE A 47 5.20 3.15 8.62
CA ILE A 47 4.18 4.07 8.08
C ILE A 47 2.87 3.36 7.80
N VAL A 48 2.94 2.21 7.14
CA VAL A 48 1.76 1.39 6.82
C VAL A 48 1.09 0.88 8.10
N THR A 49 1.88 0.47 9.10
CA THR A 49 1.37 0.04 10.41
C THR A 49 0.66 1.18 11.14
N GLU A 50 1.21 2.38 11.12
CA GLU A 50 0.55 3.57 11.68
C GLU A 50 -0.81 3.81 11.02
N PHE A 51 -0.89 3.72 9.69
CA PHE A 51 -2.15 3.88 8.95
C PHE A 51 -3.19 2.82 9.34
N ILE A 52 -2.78 1.55 9.38
CA ILE A 52 -3.64 0.41 9.74
C ILE A 52 -4.20 0.59 11.16
N ARG A 53 -3.32 0.91 12.13
CA ARG A 53 -3.73 1.15 13.52
C ARG A 53 -4.63 2.37 13.65
N GLY A 54 -4.31 3.47 12.98
CA GLY A 54 -5.09 4.70 13.00
C GLY A 54 -6.50 4.54 12.43
N ARG A 55 -6.68 3.63 11.46
CA ARG A 55 -7.98 3.33 10.85
C ARG A 55 -8.65 2.05 11.35
N ARG A 56 -8.05 1.35 12.32
CA ARG A 56 -8.51 0.04 12.83
C ARG A 56 -8.82 -0.96 11.72
N LEU A 57 -7.97 -1.00 10.69
CA LEU A 57 -8.12 -1.95 9.58
C LEU A 57 -7.64 -3.33 10.02
N ILE A 58 -8.33 -4.40 9.59
CA ILE A 58 -7.93 -5.79 9.86
C ILE A 58 -6.86 -6.23 8.84
N LEU A 59 -5.92 -5.36 8.50
CA LEU A 59 -4.97 -5.56 7.41
C LEU A 59 -3.55 -5.78 7.95
N THR A 60 -2.76 -6.64 7.32
CA THR A 60 -1.34 -6.76 7.66
C THR A 60 -0.51 -5.71 6.91
N PRO A 61 0.56 -5.18 7.51
CA PRO A 61 1.40 -4.20 6.82
C PRO A 61 2.02 -4.77 5.54
N ASP A 62 2.40 -6.05 5.52
CA ASP A 62 2.89 -6.73 4.32
C ASP A 62 1.85 -6.75 3.19
N ALA A 63 0.58 -7.04 3.48
CA ALA A 63 -0.48 -7.03 2.47
C ALA A 63 -0.73 -5.61 1.91
N ALA A 64 -0.65 -4.59 2.75
CA ALA A 64 -0.74 -3.20 2.30
C ALA A 64 0.43 -2.79 1.40
N ILE A 65 1.66 -3.23 1.72
CA ILE A 65 2.84 -2.96 0.89
C ILE A 65 2.73 -3.70 -0.45
N GLN A 66 2.33 -4.97 -0.44
CA GLN A 66 2.10 -5.75 -1.65
C GLN A 66 1.03 -5.11 -2.54
N TYR A 67 -0.08 -4.64 -1.96
CA TYR A 67 -1.11 -3.92 -2.70
C TYR A 67 -0.56 -2.67 -3.40
N LEU A 68 0.23 -1.85 -2.69
CA LEU A 68 0.84 -0.66 -3.29
C LEU A 68 1.81 -1.01 -4.42
N ALA A 69 2.58 -2.09 -4.27
CA ALA A 69 3.47 -2.59 -5.32
C ALA A 69 2.69 -3.11 -6.55
N MET A 70 1.64 -3.91 -6.33
CA MET A 70 0.78 -4.44 -7.39
C MET A 70 0.05 -3.36 -8.17
N ASN A 71 -0.32 -2.26 -7.52
CA ASN A 71 -0.99 -1.13 -8.16
C ASN A 71 0.01 -0.14 -8.82
N GLY A 72 1.28 -0.52 -8.94
CA GLY A 72 2.32 0.32 -9.55
C GLY A 72 2.61 1.61 -8.77
N ARG A 73 2.22 1.68 -7.48
CA ARG A 73 2.41 2.85 -6.62
C ARG A 73 3.73 2.80 -5.85
N LEU A 74 4.29 1.61 -5.70
CA LEU A 74 5.63 1.38 -5.18
C LEU A 74 6.43 0.52 -6.16
N ALA A 75 7.69 0.87 -6.34
CA ALA A 75 8.68 0.06 -7.03
C ALA A 75 9.75 -0.35 -6.02
N GLN A 76 9.98 -1.65 -5.85
CA GLN A 76 11.12 -2.11 -5.06
C GLN A 76 12.40 -1.82 -5.85
N GLN A 77 13.26 -0.95 -5.31
CA GLN A 77 14.57 -0.67 -5.92
C GLN A 77 15.61 -1.69 -5.48
N ASP A 78 15.59 -2.06 -4.20
CA ASP A 78 16.54 -2.98 -3.59
C ASP A 78 15.83 -3.89 -2.58
N ALA A 79 16.52 -4.92 -2.08
CA ALA A 79 16.00 -5.82 -1.03
C ALA A 79 15.51 -5.07 0.23
N ARG A 80 15.97 -3.83 0.43
CA ARG A 80 15.66 -3.00 1.61
C ARG A 80 15.03 -1.65 1.28
N THR A 81 14.82 -1.32 0.01
CA THR A 81 14.44 0.03 -0.41
C THR A 81 13.28 -0.01 -1.39
N PHE A 82 12.23 0.74 -1.07
CA PHE A 82 11.09 0.99 -1.93
C PHE A 82 11.09 2.44 -2.40
N ARG A 83 10.77 2.65 -3.68
CA ARG A 83 10.56 3.95 -4.28
C ARG A 83 9.08 4.15 -4.59
N LEU A 84 8.59 5.34 -4.31
CA LEU A 84 7.26 5.77 -4.75
C LEU A 84 7.26 5.97 -6.27
N ALA A 85 6.24 5.43 -6.93
CA ALA A 85 5.97 5.80 -8.31
C ALA A 85 5.53 7.27 -8.35
N ALA A 86 6.08 8.01 -9.30
CA ALA A 86 5.85 9.45 -9.50
C ALA A 86 4.42 9.73 -9.98
#